data_AF-A0A8C9SVQ2-F1
#
_entry.id   AF-A0A8C9SVQ2-F1
#
_cell.length_a   1.000
_cell.length_b   1.000
_cell.length_c   1.000
_cell.angle_alpha   90.00
_cell.angle_beta   90.00
_cell.angle_gamma   90.00
#
_symmetry.space_group_name_H-M   'P 1'
#
loop_
_entity.id
_entity.type
_entity.pdbx_description
1 polymer ?
#
loop_
_entity_poly.entity_id
_entity_poly.type
_entity_poly.pdbx_seq_one_letter_code
_entity_poly.pdbx_strand_id
1 'polypeptide(L)'
;SFYRRMALFGRRSRSKLMLFIFGVCVVGYVIFSRNSEVEAPIKRGISTHEYRDKDDEALKRPVYDKPPLDLNALGEMGRAVKLDLNDEEQRKQEESIKKHQINTYLSDRISLHRRLPERWNPLCRDLKYDYRNLPSTSVVIAFYNEAWSTLLRTVHSVLETSPDVLLREIILVDDYSDQEHLKQPLEDYISKLQKVRLIRARKREGLVRARLLGASIATGHVLTFLDCHCECHEGWLEPLLHRIKEEETAVVCPVIDVIDWNTFQYLGNSGEPQIGGFDWRLVFTWHPIPEYEQKRRRSQTDVIRSPTMAGGLFAVSKNYFQYLGTYDTGMEVWGGENLEFSFRIWQCGGSLEIHPCSHVGHVFPKKAPYSRSKALANSVRAAEVWMDGYKELYYHRNPHARLEAFGDVTSRRKLRQQLGCKDFKWYLENVYPDLNVPEDQPGMFGMLKNKGMQNHCFDYNPPEEHKVVGHRVILYPCHGMGQNQFFEYSSQNEIRYNTREPSGCVTVDSGTDYLTVQLCSKPRQPVPEEHKFVLKEDGTLYHVVTNKCVEAVQKSNSGGPAPVLRPCSDSIYQKWFFMERT
;
A
#
# COMPACT_ATOMS: atom_id res chain seq x y z
N SER A 1 -55.93 -44.64 35.27
CA SER A 1 -54.98 -44.61 34.15
C SER A 1 -53.57 -44.81 34.70
N PHE A 2 -53.21 -46.08 34.99
CA PHE A 2 -52.30 -46.93 34.19
C PHE A 2 -50.83 -46.44 34.22
N TYR A 3 -50.05 -46.81 35.26
CA TYR A 3 -49.10 -47.95 35.36
C TYR A 3 -47.97 -47.88 34.31
N ARG A 4 -46.73 -47.44 34.57
CA ARG A 4 -45.66 -47.75 35.55
C ARG A 4 -44.98 -49.13 35.38
N ARG A 5 -43.69 -49.06 35.00
CA ARG A 5 -42.52 -49.88 35.38
C ARG A 5 -42.38 -51.34 34.89
N MET A 6 -41.34 -51.52 34.08
CA MET A 6 -40.08 -52.24 34.39
C MET A 6 -40.12 -53.75 34.73
N ALA A 7 -39.32 -54.48 33.94
CA ALA A 7 -38.26 -55.40 34.38
C ALA A 7 -38.53 -56.92 34.58
N LEU A 8 -37.75 -57.69 33.80
CA LEU A 8 -36.80 -58.75 34.20
C LEU A 8 -37.22 -60.25 34.09
N PHE A 9 -36.59 -60.88 33.09
CA PHE A 9 -35.69 -62.06 33.16
C PHE A 9 -36.19 -63.51 33.29
N GLY A 10 -35.63 -64.34 32.40
CA GLY A 10 -35.06 -65.65 32.74
C GLY A 10 -35.35 -66.73 31.68
N ARG A 11 -34.44 -67.00 30.73
CA ARG A 11 -33.36 -68.04 30.76
C ARG A 11 -33.91 -69.48 30.70
N ARG A 12 -33.35 -70.47 29.98
CA ARG A 12 -31.99 -70.74 29.53
C ARG A 12 -32.04 -72.04 28.69
N SER A 13 -31.33 -72.13 27.56
CA SER A 13 -30.56 -73.32 27.09
C SER A 13 -30.22 -73.25 25.59
N ARG A 14 -29.34 -72.33 25.17
CA ARG A 14 -28.76 -72.32 23.81
C ARG A 14 -27.24 -72.06 23.76
N SER A 15 -26.58 -72.06 24.91
CA SER A 15 -25.18 -71.62 25.02
C SER A 15 -24.14 -72.71 24.75
N LYS A 16 -24.52 -73.99 24.63
CA LYS A 16 -23.56 -75.08 24.37
C LYS A 16 -23.39 -75.45 22.90
N LEU A 17 -24.32 -75.06 22.02
CA LEU A 17 -24.25 -75.39 20.58
C LEU A 17 -23.45 -74.37 19.76
N MET A 18 -23.45 -73.10 20.18
CA MET A 18 -22.74 -72.03 19.44
C MET A 18 -21.21 -72.05 19.63
N LEU A 19 -20.71 -72.57 20.75
CA LEU A 19 -19.27 -72.66 21.02
C LEU A 19 -18.56 -73.72 20.18
N PHE A 20 -19.28 -74.75 19.70
CA PHE A 20 -18.70 -75.80 18.85
C PHE A 20 -18.57 -75.35 17.38
N ILE A 21 -19.51 -74.52 16.90
CA ILE A 21 -19.49 -73.99 15.52
C ILE A 21 -18.40 -72.93 15.34
N PHE A 22 -18.15 -72.10 16.36
CA PHE A 22 -17.10 -71.07 16.29
C PHE A 22 -15.68 -71.65 16.27
N GLY A 23 -15.44 -72.78 16.93
CA GLY A 23 -14.13 -73.44 16.96
C GLY A 23 -13.72 -74.05 15.61
N VAL A 24 -14.67 -74.59 14.84
CA VAL A 24 -14.39 -75.22 13.53
C VAL A 24 -14.14 -74.16 12.44
N CYS A 25 -14.82 -73.00 12.51
CA CYS A 25 -14.61 -71.92 11.54
C CYS A 25 -13.25 -71.21 11.70
N VAL A 26 -12.74 -71.07 12.92
CA VAL A 26 -11.45 -70.40 13.17
C VAL A 26 -10.27 -71.28 12.74
N VAL A 27 -10.34 -72.60 12.94
CA VAL A 27 -9.30 -73.53 12.47
C VAL A 27 -9.30 -73.64 10.94
N GLY A 28 -10.48 -73.62 10.30
CA GLY A 28 -10.59 -73.57 8.84
C GLY A 28 -9.98 -72.30 8.23
N TYR A 29 -10.18 -71.14 8.86
CA TYR A 29 -9.61 -69.88 8.39
C TYR A 29 -8.08 -69.83 8.50
N VAL A 30 -7.50 -70.36 9.59
CA VAL A 30 -6.04 -70.37 9.82
C VAL A 30 -5.31 -71.38 8.92
N ILE A 31 -5.96 -72.47 8.50
CA ILE A 31 -5.39 -73.44 7.55
C ILE A 31 -5.50 -72.91 6.11
N PHE A 32 -6.59 -72.22 5.77
CA PHE A 32 -6.76 -71.61 4.44
C PHE A 32 -5.90 -70.36 4.23
N SER A 33 -5.58 -69.62 5.30
CA SER A 33 -4.71 -68.43 5.22
C SER A 33 -3.22 -68.73 5.14
N ARG A 34 -2.81 -70.01 5.19
CA ARG A 34 -1.40 -70.41 5.27
C ARG A 34 -0.89 -71.16 4.03
N ASN A 35 -1.71 -71.33 3.00
CA ASN A 35 -1.38 -72.16 1.82
C ASN A 35 -1.81 -71.55 0.46
N SER A 36 -1.74 -70.23 0.31
CA SER A 36 -1.91 -69.57 -0.99
C SER A 36 -0.77 -68.59 -1.28
N GLU A 37 0.43 -69.12 -1.44
CA GLU A 37 1.47 -68.50 -2.26
C GLU A 37 1.26 -68.98 -3.70
N VAL A 38 0.73 -68.11 -4.56
CA VAL A 38 0.80 -68.26 -6.01
C VAL A 38 1.27 -66.91 -6.55
N GLU A 39 2.45 -66.92 -7.17
CA GLU A 39 3.09 -65.78 -7.82
C GLU A 39 2.19 -65.19 -8.91
N ALA A 40 1.92 -63.89 -8.81
CA ALA A 40 1.30 -63.07 -9.86
C ALA A 40 2.15 -61.80 -10.07
N PRO A 41 2.30 -61.31 -11.31
CA PRO A 41 3.41 -60.46 -11.70
C PRO A 41 3.28 -59.04 -11.12
N ILE A 42 4.43 -58.48 -10.75
CA ILE A 42 4.62 -57.12 -10.23
C ILE A 42 4.02 -56.09 -11.22
N LYS A 43 2.81 -55.61 -10.95
CA LYS A 43 2.37 -54.29 -11.41
C LYS A 43 2.63 -53.31 -10.28
N ARG A 44 3.58 -52.40 -10.49
CA ARG A 44 3.81 -51.22 -9.65
C ARG A 44 2.48 -50.48 -9.44
N GLY A 45 1.89 -50.63 -8.26
CA GLY A 45 0.82 -49.75 -7.81
C GLY A 45 1.44 -48.40 -7.49
N ILE A 46 1.29 -47.45 -8.40
CA ILE A 46 1.50 -46.02 -8.10
C ILE A 46 0.46 -45.68 -7.03
N SER A 47 0.91 -45.13 -5.90
CA SER A 47 0.02 -44.89 -4.76
C SER A 47 -1.03 -43.82 -5.11
N THR A 48 -2.24 -43.90 -4.55
CA THR A 48 -3.26 -42.85 -4.72
C THR A 48 -2.80 -41.47 -4.22
N HIS A 49 -1.77 -41.43 -3.38
CA HIS A 49 -1.08 -40.20 -2.97
C HIS A 49 -0.20 -39.62 -4.08
N GLU A 50 0.58 -40.45 -4.79
CA GLU A 50 1.38 -39.99 -5.95
C GLU A 50 0.50 -39.49 -7.12
N TYR A 51 -0.69 -40.06 -7.30
CA TYR A 51 -1.65 -39.55 -8.29
C TYR A 51 -2.23 -38.19 -7.87
N ARG A 52 -2.59 -38.02 -6.59
CA ARG A 52 -3.08 -36.73 -6.06
C ARG A 52 -2.01 -35.63 -6.13
N ASP A 53 -0.76 -35.94 -5.77
CA ASP A 53 0.33 -34.96 -5.82
C ASP A 53 0.66 -34.54 -7.26
N LYS A 54 0.59 -35.45 -8.24
CA LYS A 54 0.75 -35.11 -9.66
C LYS A 54 -0.40 -34.27 -10.21
N ASP A 55 -1.63 -34.56 -9.80
CA ASP A 55 -2.79 -33.74 -10.18
C ASP A 55 -2.70 -32.33 -9.57
N ASP A 56 -2.23 -32.21 -8.32
CA ASP A 56 -2.10 -30.92 -7.65
C ASP A 56 -0.97 -30.06 -8.23
N GLU A 57 0.15 -30.66 -8.65
CA GLU A 57 1.21 -29.93 -9.40
C GLU A 57 0.73 -29.47 -10.79
N ALA A 58 -0.18 -30.21 -11.44
CA ALA A 58 -0.77 -29.78 -12.71
C ALA A 58 -1.65 -28.53 -12.54
N LEU A 59 -2.34 -28.38 -11.39
CA LEU A 59 -3.18 -27.22 -11.08
C LEU A 59 -2.38 -25.93 -10.84
N LYS A 60 -1.08 -26.03 -10.52
CA LYS A 60 -0.19 -24.87 -10.33
C LYS A 60 0.29 -24.26 -11.65
N ARG A 61 0.15 -24.98 -12.76
CA ARG A 61 0.70 -24.55 -14.05
C ARG A 61 0.12 -23.21 -14.47
N PRO A 62 0.96 -22.27 -14.93
CA PRO A 62 0.47 -21.00 -15.46
C PRO A 62 -0.32 -21.19 -16.76
N VAL A 63 -0.96 -20.13 -17.24
CA VAL A 63 -1.67 -20.16 -18.54
C VAL A 63 -0.69 -20.41 -19.69
N TYR A 64 0.50 -19.82 -19.60
CA TYR A 64 1.58 -20.01 -20.56
C TYR A 64 2.89 -20.34 -19.85
N ASP A 65 3.63 -21.31 -20.38
CA ASP A 65 4.99 -21.57 -19.92
C ASP A 65 5.94 -20.50 -20.45
N LYS A 66 6.82 -20.00 -19.58
CA LYS A 66 7.90 -19.10 -20.00
C LYS A 66 8.82 -19.80 -21.02
N PRO A 67 9.37 -19.07 -22.00
CA PRO A 67 10.44 -19.58 -22.85
C PRO A 67 11.64 -20.10 -22.03
N PRO A 68 12.50 -20.95 -22.61
CA PRO A 68 13.71 -21.42 -21.95
C PRO A 68 14.55 -20.26 -21.39
N LEU A 69 15.04 -20.44 -20.15
CA LEU A 69 15.82 -19.41 -19.46
C LEU A 69 17.14 -19.13 -20.20
N ASP A 70 17.38 -17.88 -20.57
CA ASP A 70 18.64 -17.41 -21.13
C ASP A 70 19.34 -16.44 -20.17
N LEU A 71 20.28 -16.96 -19.38
CA LEU A 71 21.05 -16.18 -18.41
C LEU A 71 21.95 -15.10 -19.05
N ASN A 72 22.13 -15.10 -20.37
CA ASN A 72 22.87 -14.04 -21.06
C ASN A 72 21.96 -12.93 -21.60
N ALA A 73 20.64 -13.13 -21.60
CA ALA A 73 19.69 -12.12 -22.04
C ALA A 73 19.71 -10.89 -21.11
N LEU A 74 19.51 -9.71 -21.70
CA LEU A 74 19.51 -8.44 -20.98
C LEU A 74 18.40 -8.42 -19.93
N GLY A 75 18.78 -8.10 -18.69
CA GLY A 75 17.84 -7.93 -17.58
C GLY A 75 17.21 -9.22 -17.07
N GLU A 76 17.64 -10.39 -17.57
CA GLU A 76 17.18 -11.69 -17.08
C GLU A 76 17.52 -11.86 -15.60
N MET A 77 16.61 -12.51 -14.85
CA MET A 77 16.66 -12.59 -13.38
C MET A 77 16.64 -11.22 -12.70
N GLY A 78 16.00 -10.22 -13.31
CA GLY A 78 15.81 -8.88 -12.74
C GLY A 78 17.11 -8.10 -12.48
N ARG A 79 18.21 -8.47 -13.15
CA ARG A 79 19.51 -7.79 -12.99
C ARG A 79 19.49 -6.40 -13.61
N ALA A 80 20.22 -5.47 -12.99
CA ALA A 80 20.41 -4.12 -13.53
C ALA A 80 21.11 -4.19 -14.88
N VAL A 81 20.62 -3.44 -15.87
CA VAL A 81 21.27 -3.31 -17.18
C VAL A 81 21.72 -1.87 -17.38
N LYS A 82 22.96 -1.72 -17.84
CA LYS A 82 23.48 -0.47 -18.38
C LYS A 82 24.04 -0.78 -19.77
N LEU A 83 23.50 -0.11 -20.78
CA LEU A 83 23.94 -0.28 -22.16
C LEU A 83 25.19 0.59 -22.41
N ASP A 84 26.10 0.06 -23.22
CA ASP A 84 27.17 0.85 -23.84
C ASP A 84 26.63 1.36 -25.18
N LEU A 85 26.44 2.67 -25.29
CA LEU A 85 25.68 3.32 -26.37
C LEU A 85 26.56 4.32 -27.11
N ASN A 86 26.41 4.40 -28.42
CA ASN A 86 26.95 5.53 -29.19
C ASN A 86 26.07 6.79 -29.03
N ASP A 87 26.55 7.93 -29.54
CA ASP A 87 25.87 9.23 -29.39
C ASP A 87 24.41 9.23 -29.92
N GLU A 88 24.14 8.55 -31.03
CA GLU A 88 22.78 8.48 -31.59
C GLU A 88 21.84 7.65 -30.71
N GLU A 89 22.32 6.51 -30.23
CA GLU A 89 21.58 5.64 -29.33
C GLU A 89 21.34 6.27 -27.96
N GLN A 90 22.33 7.00 -27.44
CA GLN A 90 22.18 7.76 -26.22
C GLN A 90 21.09 8.82 -26.35
N ARG A 91 21.04 9.54 -27.48
CA ARG A 91 19.96 10.50 -27.76
C ARG A 91 18.59 9.83 -27.78
N LYS A 92 18.45 8.65 -28.42
CA LYS A 92 17.20 7.87 -28.43
C LYS A 92 16.80 7.44 -27.01
N GLN A 93 17.76 7.04 -26.19
CA GLN A 93 17.52 6.70 -24.79
C GLN A 93 16.99 7.91 -24.00
N GLU A 94 17.64 9.07 -24.13
CA GLU A 94 17.24 10.31 -23.45
C GLU A 94 15.85 10.79 -23.89
N GLU A 95 15.55 10.72 -25.18
CA GLU A 95 14.21 11.02 -25.74
C GLU A 95 13.14 10.09 -25.16
N SER A 96 13.46 8.79 -25.02
CA SER A 96 12.55 7.79 -24.44
C SER A 96 12.21 8.09 -22.98
N ILE A 97 13.22 8.48 -22.18
CA ILE A 97 13.07 8.87 -20.77
C ILE A 97 12.29 10.18 -20.66
N LYS A 98 12.57 11.15 -21.54
CA LYS A 98 11.83 12.42 -21.54
C LYS A 98 10.34 12.21 -21.84
N LYS A 99 10.00 11.27 -22.73
CA LYS A 99 8.62 10.95 -23.11
C LYS A 99 7.88 10.18 -22.01
N HIS A 100 8.47 9.11 -21.49
CA HIS A 100 7.76 8.16 -20.61
C HIS A 100 8.13 8.27 -19.12
N GLN A 101 9.16 9.05 -18.77
CA GLN A 101 9.78 9.06 -17.43
C GLN A 101 10.34 7.69 -16.99
N ILE A 102 10.48 6.79 -17.95
CA ILE A 102 11.00 5.42 -17.84
C ILE A 102 11.97 5.22 -19.01
N ASN A 103 13.06 4.48 -18.81
CA ASN A 103 14.00 4.13 -19.87
C ASN A 103 13.38 3.05 -20.79
N THR A 104 12.43 3.46 -21.64
CA THR A 104 11.75 2.51 -22.54
C THR A 104 12.69 2.02 -23.63
N TYR A 105 13.73 2.79 -23.99
CA TYR A 105 14.79 2.32 -24.91
C TYR A 105 15.47 1.04 -24.41
N LEU A 106 15.76 0.96 -23.11
CA LEU A 106 16.24 -0.26 -22.47
C LEU A 106 15.13 -1.31 -22.37
N SER A 107 13.93 -0.92 -21.93
CA SER A 107 12.78 -1.84 -21.81
C SER A 107 12.51 -2.60 -23.11
N ASP A 108 12.62 -1.94 -24.26
CA ASP A 108 12.36 -2.54 -25.57
C ASP A 108 13.39 -3.64 -25.95
N ARG A 109 14.52 -3.70 -25.25
CA ARG A 109 15.58 -4.71 -25.42
C ARG A 109 15.58 -5.79 -24.34
N ILE A 110 14.80 -5.61 -23.27
CA ILE A 110 14.60 -6.62 -22.24
C ILE A 110 13.43 -7.52 -22.66
N SER A 111 13.60 -8.84 -22.50
CA SER A 111 12.55 -9.81 -22.82
C SER A 111 11.19 -9.43 -22.19
N LEU A 112 10.10 -9.61 -22.95
CA LEU A 112 8.75 -9.49 -22.42
C LEU A 112 8.39 -10.65 -21.48
N HIS A 113 9.20 -11.72 -21.49
CA HIS A 113 8.96 -12.98 -20.79
C HIS A 113 9.96 -13.22 -19.65
N ARG A 114 10.79 -12.21 -19.30
CA ARG A 114 11.87 -12.40 -18.31
C ARG A 114 11.33 -12.95 -16.99
N ARG A 115 12.17 -13.72 -16.30
CA ARG A 115 11.86 -14.27 -14.97
C ARG A 115 12.42 -13.33 -13.90
N LEU A 116 11.64 -13.12 -12.85
CA LEU A 116 12.13 -12.44 -11.65
C LEU A 116 12.89 -13.42 -10.75
N PRO A 117 13.95 -12.96 -10.06
CA PRO A 117 14.66 -13.80 -9.10
C PRO A 117 13.78 -14.06 -7.88
N GLU A 118 13.96 -15.20 -7.24
CA GLU A 118 13.30 -15.50 -5.98
C GLU A 118 13.78 -14.53 -4.88
N ARG A 119 12.86 -13.70 -4.36
CA ARG A 119 13.18 -12.65 -3.38
C ARG A 119 12.33 -12.68 -2.12
N TRP A 120 11.23 -13.42 -2.09
CA TRP A 120 10.37 -13.52 -0.91
C TRP A 120 11.05 -14.21 0.29
N ASN A 121 10.40 -14.19 1.44
CA ASN A 121 10.83 -14.98 2.60
C ASN A 121 10.78 -16.49 2.28
N PRO A 122 11.81 -17.30 2.59
CA PRO A 122 11.81 -18.73 2.30
C PRO A 122 10.61 -19.50 2.85
N LEU A 123 10.02 -19.07 3.96
CA LEU A 123 8.82 -19.66 4.55
C LEU A 123 7.60 -19.62 3.61
N CYS A 124 7.56 -18.66 2.67
CA CYS A 124 6.49 -18.57 1.67
C CYS A 124 6.47 -19.76 0.72
N ARG A 125 7.62 -20.40 0.48
CA ARG A 125 7.74 -21.59 -0.38
C ARG A 125 7.03 -22.81 0.20
N ASP A 126 6.95 -22.88 1.52
CA ASP A 126 6.39 -24.02 2.23
C ASP A 126 4.86 -23.95 2.35
N LEU A 127 4.27 -22.80 2.03
CA LEU A 127 2.81 -22.62 1.99
C LEU A 127 2.18 -23.53 0.93
N LYS A 128 1.08 -24.18 1.31
CA LYS A 128 0.31 -25.06 0.42
C LYS A 128 -1.09 -24.48 0.26
N TYR A 129 -1.56 -24.45 -0.99
CA TYR A 129 -2.85 -23.90 -1.35
C TYR A 129 -3.75 -24.98 -1.93
N ASP A 130 -5.03 -24.91 -1.60
CA ASP A 130 -6.07 -25.80 -2.14
C ASP A 130 -6.68 -25.18 -3.41
N TYR A 131 -5.99 -25.37 -4.54
CA TYR A 131 -6.33 -24.78 -5.84
C TYR A 131 -7.75 -25.05 -6.31
N ARG A 132 -8.35 -26.19 -5.92
CA ARG A 132 -9.72 -26.55 -6.33
C ARG A 132 -10.79 -25.68 -5.67
N ASN A 133 -10.48 -25.14 -4.50
CA ASN A 133 -11.41 -24.35 -3.70
C ASN A 133 -10.99 -22.88 -3.57
N LEU A 134 -9.91 -22.45 -4.23
CA LEU A 134 -9.57 -21.04 -4.32
C LEU A 134 -10.51 -20.32 -5.30
N PRO A 135 -10.90 -19.06 -5.03
CA PRO A 135 -11.75 -18.30 -5.93
C PRO A 135 -10.98 -17.92 -7.20
N SER A 136 -11.66 -17.90 -8.34
CA SER A 136 -11.07 -17.37 -9.57
C SER A 136 -10.99 -15.84 -9.56
N THR A 137 -10.01 -15.27 -10.26
CA THR A 137 -9.83 -13.82 -10.37
C THR A 137 -9.92 -13.30 -11.80
N SER A 138 -10.46 -12.10 -11.96
CA SER A 138 -10.28 -11.26 -13.15
C SER A 138 -9.22 -10.21 -12.84
N VAL A 139 -8.12 -10.25 -13.59
CA VAL A 139 -7.05 -9.24 -13.47
C VAL A 139 -7.43 -8.03 -14.33
N VAL A 140 -7.52 -6.84 -13.74
CA VAL A 140 -7.91 -5.60 -14.45
C VAL A 140 -6.71 -4.66 -14.52
N ILE A 141 -6.30 -4.33 -15.75
CA ILE A 141 -5.15 -3.47 -16.03
C ILE A 141 -5.62 -2.27 -16.85
N ALA A 142 -5.77 -1.12 -16.19
CA ALA A 142 -6.06 0.14 -16.87
C ALA A 142 -4.75 0.76 -17.37
N PHE A 143 -4.75 1.29 -18.59
CA PHE A 143 -3.58 1.93 -19.17
C PHE A 143 -3.93 3.19 -19.95
N TYR A 144 -3.01 4.16 -19.94
CA TYR A 144 -3.10 5.38 -20.71
C TYR A 144 -1.71 5.74 -21.24
N ASN A 145 -1.52 5.72 -22.55
CA ASN A 145 -0.26 6.07 -23.22
C ASN A 145 0.97 5.29 -22.71
N GLU A 146 0.77 4.06 -22.26
CA GLU A 146 1.84 3.19 -21.77
C GLU A 146 2.77 2.75 -22.92
N ALA A 147 4.05 2.52 -22.60
CA ALA A 147 4.98 1.99 -23.58
C ALA A 147 4.63 0.52 -23.92
N TRP A 148 4.89 0.14 -25.18
CA TRP A 148 4.56 -1.19 -25.68
C TRP A 148 5.18 -2.31 -24.86
N SER A 149 6.49 -2.19 -24.57
CA SER A 149 7.24 -3.24 -23.87
C SER A 149 6.84 -3.40 -22.41
N THR A 150 6.56 -2.31 -21.68
CA THR A 150 6.10 -2.37 -20.29
C THR A 150 4.69 -2.94 -20.17
N LEU A 151 3.76 -2.50 -21.03
CA LEU A 151 2.40 -3.02 -21.07
C LEU A 151 2.40 -4.53 -21.35
N LEU A 152 3.05 -4.96 -22.42
CA LEU A 152 3.05 -6.37 -22.80
C LEU A 152 3.83 -7.25 -21.83
N ARG A 153 4.92 -6.76 -21.24
CA ARG A 153 5.62 -7.50 -20.17
C ARG A 153 4.72 -7.71 -18.96
N THR A 154 3.87 -6.73 -18.63
CA THR A 154 2.85 -6.91 -17.57
C THR A 154 1.87 -8.02 -17.94
N VAL A 155 1.32 -8.01 -19.16
CA VAL A 155 0.37 -9.04 -19.64
C VAL A 155 1.00 -10.43 -19.60
N HIS A 156 2.19 -10.59 -20.18
CA HIS A 156 2.90 -11.87 -20.19
C HIS A 156 3.28 -12.31 -18.79
N SER A 157 3.77 -11.40 -17.95
CA SER A 157 4.09 -11.73 -16.56
C SER A 157 2.89 -12.29 -15.80
N VAL A 158 1.69 -11.72 -15.97
CA VAL A 158 0.47 -12.26 -15.36
C VAL A 158 0.13 -13.64 -15.94
N LEU A 159 0.13 -13.78 -17.27
CA LEU A 159 -0.17 -15.04 -17.96
C LEU A 159 0.79 -16.19 -17.58
N GLU A 160 2.04 -15.86 -17.32
CA GLU A 160 3.14 -16.80 -17.10
C GLU A 160 3.41 -17.11 -15.63
N THR A 161 2.76 -16.41 -14.69
CA THR A 161 2.93 -16.61 -13.24
C THR A 161 1.61 -16.86 -12.51
N SER A 162 0.46 -16.70 -13.18
CA SER A 162 -0.85 -16.98 -12.60
C SER A 162 -1.32 -18.39 -12.97
N PRO A 163 -1.61 -19.26 -11.98
CA PRO A 163 -2.12 -20.60 -12.24
C PRO A 163 -3.38 -20.58 -13.12
N ASP A 164 -3.43 -21.42 -14.15
CA ASP A 164 -4.48 -21.40 -15.17
C ASP A 164 -5.89 -21.56 -14.56
N VAL A 165 -6.01 -22.42 -13.56
CA VAL A 165 -7.29 -22.69 -12.88
C VAL A 165 -7.80 -21.53 -12.04
N LEU A 166 -6.93 -20.59 -11.66
CA LEU A 166 -7.28 -19.41 -10.85
C LEU A 166 -7.50 -18.17 -11.72
N LEU A 167 -6.78 -18.03 -12.84
CA LEU A 167 -6.93 -16.88 -13.73
C LEU A 167 -8.14 -17.06 -14.65
N ARG A 168 -9.19 -16.28 -14.42
CA ARG A 168 -10.39 -16.29 -15.27
C ARG A 168 -10.15 -15.54 -16.58
N GLU A 169 -9.62 -14.33 -16.47
CA GLU A 169 -9.38 -13.40 -17.58
C GLU A 169 -8.46 -12.24 -17.14
N ILE A 170 -7.75 -11.65 -18.10
CA ILE A 170 -7.08 -10.36 -18.01
C ILE A 170 -7.90 -9.37 -18.84
N ILE A 171 -8.31 -8.27 -18.21
CA ILE A 171 -9.08 -7.20 -18.83
C ILE A 171 -8.18 -5.97 -18.92
N LEU A 172 -7.72 -5.71 -20.13
CA LEU A 172 -7.03 -4.46 -20.48
C LEU A 172 -8.06 -3.37 -20.73
N VAL A 173 -7.88 -2.21 -20.10
CA VAL A 173 -8.75 -1.04 -20.30
C VAL A 173 -7.93 0.13 -20.82
N ASP A 174 -8.07 0.41 -22.12
CA ASP A 174 -7.49 1.58 -22.77
C ASP A 174 -8.29 2.83 -22.35
N ASP A 175 -7.71 3.65 -21.48
CA ASP A 175 -8.26 4.93 -21.01
C ASP A 175 -8.04 6.04 -22.05
N TYR A 176 -8.46 5.79 -23.29
CA TYR A 176 -8.42 6.75 -24.39
C TYR A 176 -6.98 7.20 -24.76
N SER A 177 -6.07 6.23 -24.87
CA SER A 177 -4.69 6.48 -25.31
C SER A 177 -4.66 7.07 -26.72
N ASP A 178 -3.63 7.84 -27.05
CA ASP A 178 -3.44 8.48 -28.36
C ASP A 178 -2.26 7.91 -29.15
N GLN A 179 -1.52 6.96 -28.57
CA GLN A 179 -0.37 6.35 -29.24
C GLN A 179 -0.81 5.26 -30.23
N GLU A 180 -0.32 5.33 -31.48
CA GLU A 180 -0.66 4.41 -32.57
C GLU A 180 -0.40 2.94 -32.23
N HIS A 181 0.70 2.64 -31.51
CA HIS A 181 1.02 1.27 -31.10
C HIS A 181 -0.03 0.65 -30.17
N LEU A 182 -0.86 1.46 -29.51
CA LEU A 182 -1.92 0.99 -28.62
C LEU A 182 -3.26 0.76 -29.33
N LYS A 183 -3.35 1.03 -30.64
CA LYS A 183 -4.56 0.87 -31.46
C LYS A 183 -4.61 -0.52 -32.09
N GLN A 184 -4.71 -0.59 -33.42
CA GLN A 184 -4.76 -1.86 -34.16
C GLN A 184 -3.59 -2.80 -33.82
N PRO A 185 -2.32 -2.34 -33.68
CA PRO A 185 -1.22 -3.23 -33.37
C PRO A 185 -1.40 -4.00 -32.05
N LEU A 186 -1.97 -3.35 -31.02
CA LEU A 186 -2.25 -4.00 -29.75
C LEU A 186 -3.35 -5.06 -29.88
N GLU A 187 -4.43 -4.77 -30.62
CA GLU A 187 -5.51 -5.74 -30.89
C GLU A 187 -4.99 -6.97 -31.62
N ASP A 188 -4.19 -6.76 -32.67
CA ASP A 188 -3.61 -7.84 -33.46
C ASP A 188 -2.66 -8.71 -32.62
N TYR A 189 -1.94 -8.11 -31.67
CA TYR A 189 -1.06 -8.84 -30.78
C TYR A 189 -1.84 -9.69 -29.78
N ILE A 190 -2.77 -9.08 -29.03
CA ILE A 190 -3.49 -9.76 -27.95
C ILE A 190 -4.53 -10.76 -28.46
N SER A 191 -5.01 -10.64 -29.71
CA SER A 191 -5.95 -11.62 -30.31
C SER A 191 -5.40 -13.05 -30.35
N LYS A 192 -4.07 -13.21 -30.21
CA LYS A 192 -3.37 -14.49 -30.16
C LYS A 192 -3.22 -15.04 -28.73
N LEU A 193 -3.58 -14.24 -27.72
CA LEU A 193 -3.44 -14.60 -26.31
C LEU A 193 -4.77 -15.08 -25.74
N GLN A 194 -4.76 -16.23 -25.08
CA GLN A 194 -5.89 -16.75 -24.35
C GLN A 194 -6.16 -15.92 -23.11
N LYS A 195 -7.44 -15.84 -22.73
CA LYS A 195 -7.89 -15.15 -21.51
C LYS A 195 -7.63 -13.64 -21.49
N VAL A 196 -7.15 -13.02 -22.58
CA VAL A 196 -6.95 -11.57 -22.65
C VAL A 196 -8.12 -10.91 -23.37
N ARG A 197 -8.66 -9.85 -22.78
CA ARG A 197 -9.72 -9.02 -23.36
C ARG A 197 -9.29 -7.56 -23.33
N LEU A 198 -9.65 -6.81 -24.35
CA LEU A 198 -9.42 -5.37 -24.41
C LEU A 198 -10.74 -4.62 -24.48
N ILE A 199 -10.85 -3.58 -23.65
CA ILE A 199 -11.91 -2.59 -23.70
C ILE A 199 -11.28 -1.23 -23.94
N ARG A 200 -11.95 -0.39 -24.74
CA ARG A 200 -11.55 0.99 -24.98
C ARG A 200 -12.59 1.96 -24.46
N ALA A 201 -12.16 2.91 -23.66
CA ALA A 201 -12.98 4.05 -23.27
C ALA A 201 -13.26 4.94 -24.50
N ARG A 202 -14.41 5.61 -24.52
CA ARG A 202 -14.82 6.50 -25.63
C ARG A 202 -14.35 7.95 -25.45
N LYS A 203 -13.81 8.27 -24.28
CA LYS A 203 -13.25 9.55 -23.87
C LYS A 203 -12.23 9.28 -22.76
N ARG A 204 -11.40 10.28 -22.42
CA ARG A 204 -10.51 10.16 -21.27
C ARG A 204 -11.32 10.09 -19.98
N GLU A 205 -11.30 8.94 -19.32
CA GLU A 205 -12.03 8.66 -18.10
C GLU A 205 -11.17 8.90 -16.86
N GLY A 206 -9.87 8.61 -16.92
CA GLY A 206 -9.01 8.60 -15.74
C GLY A 206 -9.05 7.24 -15.03
N LEU A 207 -8.03 6.97 -14.21
CA LEU A 207 -7.74 5.61 -13.72
C LEU A 207 -8.93 4.99 -12.96
N VAL A 208 -9.64 5.79 -12.16
CA VAL A 208 -10.76 5.33 -11.33
C VAL A 208 -11.86 4.77 -12.21
N ARG A 209 -12.35 5.58 -13.15
CA ARG A 209 -13.44 5.20 -14.04
C ARG A 209 -13.02 4.11 -15.04
N ALA A 210 -11.76 4.11 -15.49
CA ALA A 210 -11.22 3.03 -16.31
C ALA A 210 -11.18 1.68 -15.55
N ARG A 211 -10.73 1.66 -14.29
CA ARG A 211 -10.80 0.45 -13.43
C ARG A 211 -12.24 -0.03 -13.25
N LEU A 212 -13.20 0.89 -13.08
CA LEU A 212 -14.62 0.55 -12.96
C LEU A 212 -15.20 -0.05 -14.25
N LEU A 213 -14.79 0.43 -15.42
CA LEU A 213 -15.18 -0.19 -16.69
C LEU A 213 -14.74 -1.66 -16.74
N GLY A 214 -13.48 -1.94 -16.39
CA GLY A 214 -12.97 -3.31 -16.30
C GLY A 214 -13.70 -4.15 -15.24
N ALA A 215 -13.91 -3.60 -14.04
CA ALA A 215 -14.62 -4.29 -12.96
C ALA A 215 -16.08 -4.62 -13.30
N SER A 216 -16.75 -3.78 -14.09
CA SER A 216 -18.16 -3.96 -14.46
C SER A 216 -18.40 -5.19 -15.35
N ILE A 217 -17.43 -5.55 -16.18
CA ILE A 217 -17.53 -6.69 -17.11
C ILE A 217 -16.79 -7.94 -16.65
N ALA A 218 -16.03 -7.84 -15.56
CA ALA A 218 -15.26 -8.93 -14.98
C ALA A 218 -16.18 -10.08 -14.53
N THR A 219 -15.78 -11.31 -14.78
CA THR A 219 -16.56 -12.52 -14.45
C THR A 219 -15.92 -13.39 -13.37
N GLY A 220 -14.71 -13.05 -12.93
CA GLY A 220 -14.06 -13.67 -11.77
C GLY A 220 -14.77 -13.32 -10.45
N HIS A 221 -14.58 -14.18 -9.45
CA HIS A 221 -15.10 -13.96 -8.10
C HIS A 221 -14.32 -12.85 -7.38
N VAL A 222 -13.02 -12.77 -7.65
CA VAL A 222 -12.11 -11.74 -7.15
C VAL A 222 -11.75 -10.79 -8.30
N LEU A 223 -11.62 -9.50 -7.97
CA LEU A 223 -11.00 -8.49 -8.83
C LEU A 223 -9.56 -8.29 -8.35
N THR A 224 -8.59 -8.46 -9.24
CA THR A 224 -7.19 -8.13 -8.97
C THR A 224 -6.78 -6.98 -9.86
N PHE A 225 -6.56 -5.80 -9.29
CA PHE A 225 -6.08 -4.63 -10.04
C PHE A 225 -4.56 -4.65 -10.08
N LEU A 226 -4.00 -4.36 -11.25
CA LEU A 226 -2.58 -4.11 -11.45
C LEU A 226 -2.41 -2.88 -12.35
N ASP A 227 -1.28 -2.19 -12.21
CA ASP A 227 -0.89 -1.14 -13.14
C ASP A 227 -0.20 -1.76 -14.37
N CYS A 228 -0.07 -1.00 -15.45
CA CYS A 228 0.39 -1.47 -16.77
C CYS A 228 1.93 -1.52 -16.94
N HIS A 229 2.67 -1.43 -15.84
CA HIS A 229 4.13 -1.50 -15.80
C HIS A 229 4.56 -2.29 -14.56
N CYS A 230 4.03 -3.50 -14.45
CA CYS A 230 4.27 -4.42 -13.36
C CYS A 230 4.90 -5.74 -13.85
N GLU A 231 5.64 -6.40 -12.95
CA GLU A 231 6.14 -7.76 -13.17
C GLU A 231 5.91 -8.58 -11.91
N CYS A 232 5.21 -9.69 -12.05
CA CYS A 232 4.78 -10.55 -10.96
C CYS A 232 5.90 -11.53 -10.57
N HIS A 233 6.12 -11.68 -9.27
CA HIS A 233 6.96 -12.76 -8.75
C HIS A 233 6.22 -14.11 -8.89
N GLU A 234 6.96 -15.21 -8.94
CA GLU A 234 6.36 -16.56 -8.88
C GLU A 234 5.48 -16.69 -7.61
N GLY A 235 4.32 -17.34 -7.71
CA GLY A 235 3.42 -17.57 -6.57
C GLY A 235 2.77 -16.31 -5.97
N TRP A 236 2.73 -15.20 -6.72
CA TRP A 236 2.17 -13.94 -6.21
C TRP A 236 0.65 -13.99 -5.97
N LEU A 237 -0.08 -14.84 -6.69
CA LEU A 237 -1.54 -14.75 -6.77
C LEU A 237 -2.24 -15.56 -5.68
N GLU A 238 -1.76 -16.77 -5.41
CA GLU A 238 -2.36 -17.69 -4.45
C GLU A 238 -2.50 -17.11 -3.04
N PRO A 239 -1.50 -16.40 -2.46
CA PRO A 239 -1.64 -15.81 -1.13
C PRO A 239 -2.81 -14.81 -1.05
N LEU A 240 -3.00 -14.00 -2.11
CA LEU A 240 -4.07 -13.00 -2.18
C LEU A 240 -5.45 -13.68 -2.20
N LEU A 241 -5.62 -14.68 -3.07
CA LEU A 241 -6.87 -15.40 -3.24
C LEU A 241 -7.20 -16.28 -2.03
N HIS A 242 -6.18 -16.87 -1.43
CA HIS A 242 -6.31 -17.65 -0.21
C HIS A 242 -6.83 -16.78 0.93
N ARG A 243 -6.25 -15.58 1.13
CA ARG A 243 -6.70 -14.68 2.18
C ARG A 243 -8.15 -14.21 1.98
N ILE A 244 -8.54 -13.87 0.76
CA ILE A 244 -9.92 -13.44 0.45
C ILE A 244 -10.92 -14.59 0.62
N LYS A 245 -10.49 -15.83 0.37
CA LYS A 245 -11.32 -17.02 0.66
C LYS A 245 -11.58 -17.17 2.16
N GLU A 246 -10.59 -16.90 3.00
CA GLU A 246 -10.75 -16.95 4.47
C GLU A 246 -11.61 -15.80 4.99
N GLU A 247 -11.45 -14.61 4.43
CA GLU A 247 -12.12 -13.40 4.85
C GLU A 247 -12.53 -12.56 3.63
N GLU A 248 -13.80 -12.67 3.21
CA GLU A 248 -14.32 -12.00 2.02
C GLU A 248 -14.23 -10.47 2.12
N THR A 249 -14.26 -9.94 3.35
CA THR A 249 -14.16 -8.49 3.62
C THR A 249 -12.74 -7.95 3.63
N ALA A 250 -11.73 -8.81 3.44
CA ALA A 250 -10.34 -8.40 3.33
C ALA A 250 -10.03 -7.87 1.91
N VAL A 251 -9.41 -6.69 1.87
CA VAL A 251 -8.74 -6.16 0.67
C VAL A 251 -7.26 -6.41 0.83
N VAL A 252 -6.67 -7.15 -0.10
CA VAL A 252 -5.32 -7.71 0.07
C VAL A 252 -4.39 -7.19 -1.03
N CYS A 253 -3.33 -6.52 -0.63
CA CYS A 253 -2.28 -5.98 -1.49
C CYS A 253 -1.06 -6.92 -1.52
N PRO A 254 -0.36 -7.04 -2.67
CA PRO A 254 0.99 -7.56 -2.68
C PRO A 254 1.95 -6.59 -2.00
N VAL A 255 3.12 -7.09 -1.61
CA VAL A 255 4.31 -6.25 -1.43
C VAL A 255 4.67 -5.67 -2.80
N ILE A 256 4.73 -4.33 -2.86
CA ILE A 256 5.08 -3.61 -4.08
C ILE A 256 6.59 -3.38 -4.08
N ASP A 257 7.30 -4.17 -4.87
CA ASP A 257 8.74 -4.03 -5.01
C ASP A 257 9.08 -3.00 -6.08
N VAL A 258 10.23 -2.34 -5.94
CA VAL A 258 10.69 -1.38 -6.94
C VAL A 258 11.32 -2.13 -8.12
N ILE A 259 10.86 -1.81 -9.33
CA ILE A 259 11.65 -1.99 -10.55
C ILE A 259 12.21 -0.63 -10.92
N ASP A 260 13.54 -0.51 -10.97
CA ASP A 260 14.20 0.76 -11.26
C ASP A 260 13.86 1.23 -12.68
N TRP A 261 13.36 2.46 -12.82
CA TRP A 261 12.90 2.99 -14.11
C TRP A 261 14.03 3.16 -15.15
N ASN A 262 15.30 3.22 -14.71
CA ASN A 262 16.42 3.49 -15.59
C ASN A 262 17.17 2.23 -16.02
N THR A 263 17.35 1.27 -15.09
CA THR A 263 18.14 0.05 -15.25
C THR A 263 17.29 -1.22 -15.29
N PHE A 264 15.98 -1.12 -14.99
CA PHE A 264 15.04 -2.24 -14.88
C PHE A 264 15.44 -3.32 -13.86
N GLN A 265 16.30 -2.97 -12.91
CA GLN A 265 16.65 -3.83 -11.79
C GLN A 265 15.43 -4.06 -10.90
N TYR A 266 15.16 -5.33 -10.56
CA TYR A 266 14.15 -5.68 -9.58
C TYR A 266 14.76 -5.69 -8.17
N LEU A 267 14.16 -4.90 -7.26
CA LEU A 267 14.67 -4.62 -5.92
C LEU A 267 13.84 -5.27 -4.80
N GLY A 268 13.14 -6.37 -5.12
CA GLY A 268 12.47 -7.18 -4.11
C GLY A 268 13.45 -7.79 -3.11
N ASN A 269 12.99 -7.95 -1.87
CA ASN A 269 13.78 -8.55 -0.79
C ASN A 269 12.90 -9.33 0.18
N SER A 270 13.54 -10.21 0.97
CA SER A 270 12.89 -11.15 1.89
C SER A 270 12.61 -10.57 3.27
N GLY A 271 12.94 -9.29 3.48
CA GLY A 271 12.73 -8.59 4.73
C GLY A 271 11.27 -8.26 4.99
N GLU A 272 11.01 -7.65 6.13
CA GLU A 272 9.67 -7.14 6.41
C GLU A 272 9.35 -5.97 5.47
N PRO A 273 8.18 -5.99 4.80
CA PRO A 273 7.80 -4.90 3.91
C PRO A 273 7.45 -3.65 4.70
N GLN A 274 7.51 -2.50 4.02
CA GLN A 274 6.84 -1.30 4.53
C GLN A 274 5.33 -1.41 4.32
N ILE A 275 4.56 -0.74 5.16
CA ILE A 275 3.11 -0.62 5.04
C ILE A 275 2.71 0.83 4.74
N GLY A 276 1.47 1.01 4.29
CA GLY A 276 0.94 2.28 3.85
C GLY A 276 0.35 3.12 4.99
N GLY A 277 0.71 4.39 5.02
CA GLY A 277 0.11 5.44 5.83
C GLY A 277 -0.22 6.69 5.02
N PHE A 278 -0.37 7.82 5.70
CA PHE A 278 -0.52 9.13 5.09
C PHE A 278 -0.02 10.20 6.06
N ASP A 279 0.36 11.37 5.52
CA ASP A 279 0.59 12.56 6.33
C ASP A 279 -0.62 13.51 6.27
N TRP A 280 -0.62 14.53 7.12
CA TRP A 280 -1.73 15.50 7.19
C TRP A 280 -1.85 16.42 5.96
N ARG A 281 -1.07 16.22 4.89
CA ARG A 281 -1.33 16.82 3.56
C ARG A 281 -2.20 15.92 2.69
N LEU A 282 -2.67 14.79 3.22
CA LEU A 282 -3.32 13.70 2.48
C LEU A 282 -2.46 13.16 1.34
N VAL A 283 -1.17 12.99 1.62
CA VAL A 283 -0.22 12.32 0.73
C VAL A 283 0.11 10.95 1.33
N PHE A 284 0.05 9.92 0.49
CA PHE A 284 0.46 8.56 0.87
C PHE A 284 1.93 8.52 1.27
N THR A 285 2.25 7.78 2.33
CA THR A 285 3.61 7.59 2.83
C THR A 285 3.84 6.13 3.20
N TRP A 286 5.05 5.64 3.02
CA TRP A 286 5.47 4.33 3.54
C TRP A 286 6.02 4.46 4.96
N HIS A 287 5.73 3.48 5.82
CA HIS A 287 6.32 3.41 7.16
C HIS A 287 6.60 1.95 7.57
N PRO A 288 7.52 1.70 8.51
CA PRO A 288 7.77 0.36 9.03
C PRO A 288 6.55 -0.19 9.78
N ILE A 289 6.49 -1.52 9.88
CA ILE A 289 5.45 -2.21 10.65
C ILE A 289 5.61 -1.87 12.14
N PRO A 290 4.56 -1.38 12.80
CA PRO A 290 4.65 -1.05 14.21
C PRO A 290 4.67 -2.30 15.10
N GLU A 291 5.21 -2.14 16.30
CA GLU A 291 5.48 -3.26 17.22
C GLU A 291 4.20 -4.04 17.59
N TYR A 292 3.06 -3.35 17.75
CA TYR A 292 1.80 -4.01 18.07
C TYR A 292 1.31 -4.93 16.95
N GLU A 293 1.55 -4.56 15.69
CA GLU A 293 1.17 -5.36 14.52
C GLU A 293 2.16 -6.51 14.31
N GLN A 294 3.46 -6.29 14.56
CA GLN A 294 4.44 -7.37 14.57
C GLN A 294 4.08 -8.45 15.60
N LYS A 295 3.69 -8.06 16.82
CA LYS A 295 3.28 -8.98 17.90
C LYS A 295 1.96 -9.71 17.64
N ARG A 296 1.07 -9.15 16.80
CA ARG A 296 -0.20 -9.79 16.43
C ARG A 296 0.01 -11.02 15.54
N ARG A 297 1.04 -10.98 14.68
CA ARG A 297 1.35 -12.06 13.74
C ARG A 297 2.04 -13.23 14.46
N ARG A 298 1.79 -14.45 13.98
CA ARG A 298 2.43 -15.69 14.44
C ARG A 298 3.64 -16.03 13.59
N SER A 299 3.60 -15.67 12.31
CA SER A 299 4.66 -15.91 11.32
C SER A 299 4.97 -14.64 10.53
N GLN A 300 6.17 -14.58 9.94
CA GLN A 300 6.54 -13.55 8.96
C GLN A 300 5.76 -13.67 7.64
N THR A 301 5.10 -14.79 7.41
CA THR A 301 4.23 -15.04 6.24
C THR A 301 2.79 -14.55 6.46
N ASP A 302 2.41 -14.22 7.69
CA ASP A 302 1.05 -13.76 8.00
C ASP A 302 0.82 -12.38 7.38
N VAL A 303 -0.42 -12.14 6.96
CA VAL A 303 -0.86 -10.83 6.48
C VAL A 303 -0.61 -9.73 7.50
N ILE A 304 -0.29 -8.53 7.00
CA ILE A 304 0.00 -7.34 7.79
C ILE A 304 -1.12 -6.33 7.58
N ARG A 305 -1.76 -5.87 8.65
CA ARG A 305 -2.76 -4.80 8.55
C ARG A 305 -2.08 -3.49 8.18
N SER A 306 -2.60 -2.82 7.15
CA SER A 306 -2.07 -1.57 6.62
C SER A 306 -3.10 -0.45 6.74
N PRO A 307 -2.78 0.70 7.38
CA PRO A 307 -3.69 1.84 7.46
C PRO A 307 -4.20 2.31 6.11
N THR A 308 -3.30 2.36 5.12
CA THR A 308 -3.62 2.74 3.74
C THR A 308 -2.98 1.81 2.72
N MET A 309 -3.40 1.93 1.46
CA MET A 309 -2.76 1.28 0.31
C MET A 309 -2.03 2.32 -0.53
N ALA A 310 -0.94 1.91 -1.19
CA ALA A 310 -0.29 2.75 -2.21
C ALA A 310 -1.24 3.12 -3.36
N GLY A 311 -2.24 2.26 -3.60
CA GLY A 311 -3.07 2.29 -4.82
C GLY A 311 -2.39 1.48 -5.92
N GLY A 312 -3.11 1.15 -6.98
CA GLY A 312 -2.52 0.38 -8.09
C GLY A 312 -2.78 -1.11 -8.03
N LEU A 313 -2.27 -1.74 -6.97
CA LEU A 313 -2.14 -3.19 -6.88
C LEU A 313 -2.89 -3.75 -5.66
N PHE A 314 -4.00 -4.45 -5.88
CA PHE A 314 -4.75 -5.12 -4.81
C PHE A 314 -5.75 -6.14 -5.38
N ALA A 315 -6.13 -7.10 -4.54
CA ALA A 315 -7.20 -8.05 -4.78
C ALA A 315 -8.36 -7.81 -3.80
N VAL A 316 -9.60 -7.99 -4.27
CA VAL A 316 -10.81 -7.84 -3.47
C VAL A 316 -11.94 -8.71 -4.02
N SER A 317 -12.79 -9.28 -3.16
CA SER A 317 -14.03 -9.92 -3.62
C SER A 317 -14.84 -8.94 -4.47
N LYS A 318 -15.30 -9.38 -5.65
CA LYS A 318 -16.11 -8.55 -6.54
C LYS A 318 -17.40 -8.09 -5.85
N ASN A 319 -18.04 -9.00 -5.11
CA ASN A 319 -19.26 -8.70 -4.37
C ASN A 319 -18.98 -7.68 -3.26
N TYR A 320 -17.89 -7.85 -2.51
CA TYR A 320 -17.51 -6.92 -1.47
C TYR A 320 -17.13 -5.55 -2.01
N PHE A 321 -16.42 -5.49 -3.14
CA PHE A 321 -16.10 -4.24 -3.84
C PHE A 321 -17.36 -3.48 -4.26
N GLN A 322 -18.38 -4.19 -4.75
CA GLN A 322 -19.69 -3.62 -5.08
C GLN A 322 -20.46 -3.17 -3.84
N TYR A 323 -20.48 -3.98 -2.78
CA TYR A 323 -21.11 -3.68 -1.50
C TYR A 323 -20.54 -2.40 -0.89
N LEU A 324 -19.21 -2.22 -0.91
CA LEU A 324 -18.55 -1.01 -0.44
C LEU A 324 -18.81 0.21 -1.34
N GLY A 325 -19.56 0.09 -2.44
CA GLY A 325 -19.82 1.19 -3.36
C GLY A 325 -18.65 1.51 -4.29
N THR A 326 -17.85 0.51 -4.64
CA THR A 326 -16.78 0.55 -5.66
C THR A 326 -15.75 1.67 -5.45
N TYR A 327 -15.62 2.62 -6.37
CA TYR A 327 -14.89 3.87 -6.19
C TYR A 327 -15.83 5.08 -6.24
N ASP A 328 -15.36 6.22 -5.72
CA ASP A 328 -15.99 7.50 -5.97
C ASP A 328 -15.79 7.94 -7.44
N THR A 329 -16.85 7.84 -8.25
CA THR A 329 -16.81 8.17 -9.68
C THR A 329 -16.59 9.65 -9.98
N GLY A 330 -16.72 10.52 -8.97
CA GLY A 330 -16.41 11.95 -9.05
C GLY A 330 -14.92 12.26 -9.01
N MET A 331 -14.06 11.28 -8.69
CA MET A 331 -12.61 11.45 -8.75
C MET A 331 -12.12 11.43 -10.20
N GLU A 332 -11.19 12.32 -10.53
CA GLU A 332 -10.70 12.53 -11.89
C GLU A 332 -9.22 12.20 -12.04
N VAL A 333 -8.85 11.61 -13.19
CA VAL A 333 -7.48 11.35 -13.64
C VAL A 333 -6.66 10.45 -12.71
N TRP A 334 -6.13 10.99 -11.60
CA TRP A 334 -5.24 10.31 -10.67
C TRP A 334 -5.17 11.02 -9.31
N GLY A 335 -5.03 10.23 -8.23
CA GLY A 335 -4.69 10.69 -6.89
C GLY A 335 -5.89 10.77 -5.97
N GLY A 336 -5.68 10.46 -4.68
CA GLY A 336 -6.69 10.55 -3.62
C GLY A 336 -7.59 9.31 -3.49
N GLU A 337 -7.75 8.50 -4.54
CA GLU A 337 -8.65 7.35 -4.55
C GLU A 337 -8.15 6.21 -3.64
N ASN A 338 -6.84 6.07 -3.52
CA ASN A 338 -6.21 5.08 -2.65
C ASN A 338 -6.48 5.39 -1.18
N LEU A 339 -6.41 6.66 -0.78
CA LEU A 339 -6.73 7.10 0.59
C LEU A 339 -8.24 7.02 0.87
N GLU A 340 -9.09 7.51 -0.04
CA GLU A 340 -10.56 7.40 0.09
C GLU A 340 -10.99 5.95 0.29
N PHE A 341 -10.45 5.04 -0.53
CA PHE A 341 -10.82 3.64 -0.44
C PHE A 341 -10.27 3.00 0.83
N SER A 342 -9.05 3.33 1.26
CA SER A 342 -8.47 2.86 2.52
C SER A 342 -9.33 3.25 3.73
N PHE A 343 -9.70 4.52 3.82
CA PHE A 343 -10.55 5.02 4.91
C PHE A 343 -11.91 4.32 4.91
N ARG A 344 -12.53 4.20 3.73
CA ARG A 344 -13.81 3.50 3.57
C ARG A 344 -13.75 2.02 3.96
N ILE A 345 -12.74 1.27 3.52
CA ILE A 345 -12.59 -0.16 3.86
C ILE A 345 -12.60 -0.34 5.37
N TRP A 346 -11.74 0.39 6.07
CA TRP A 346 -11.60 0.29 7.52
C TRP A 346 -12.83 0.78 8.27
N GLN A 347 -13.30 2.00 7.95
CA GLN A 347 -14.43 2.60 8.65
C GLN A 347 -15.73 1.81 8.44
N CYS A 348 -15.89 1.15 7.29
CA CYS A 348 -17.10 0.39 6.97
C CYS A 348 -16.99 -1.12 7.27
N GLY A 349 -15.98 -1.53 8.06
CA GLY A 349 -15.94 -2.85 8.69
C GLY A 349 -15.08 -3.93 8.01
N GLY A 350 -14.36 -3.60 6.94
CA GLY A 350 -13.38 -4.50 6.32
C GLY A 350 -11.98 -4.39 6.92
N SER A 351 -11.04 -5.11 6.31
CA SER A 351 -9.60 -4.96 6.58
C SER A 351 -8.84 -4.65 5.30
N LEU A 352 -7.76 -3.88 5.45
CA LEU A 352 -6.77 -3.66 4.39
C LEU A 352 -5.45 -4.28 4.82
N GLU A 353 -4.93 -5.17 3.99
CA GLU A 353 -3.85 -6.07 4.37
C GLU A 353 -2.78 -6.15 3.28
N ILE A 354 -1.51 -6.22 3.66
CA ILE A 354 -0.39 -6.54 2.77
C ILE A 354 0.01 -7.99 3.03
N HIS A 355 0.12 -8.81 1.98
CA HIS A 355 0.53 -10.20 2.12
C HIS A 355 2.04 -10.37 1.80
N PRO A 356 2.90 -10.74 2.77
CA PRO A 356 4.36 -10.84 2.57
C PRO A 356 4.84 -11.90 1.58
N CYS A 357 3.96 -12.81 1.14
CA CYS A 357 4.27 -13.86 0.18
C CYS A 357 3.80 -13.53 -1.22
N SER A 358 3.07 -12.42 -1.40
CA SER A 358 2.69 -11.91 -2.70
C SER A 358 3.58 -10.73 -3.05
N HIS A 359 4.41 -10.89 -4.08
CA HIS A 359 5.34 -9.85 -4.52
C HIS A 359 5.05 -9.45 -5.96
N VAL A 360 4.94 -8.15 -6.21
CA VAL A 360 4.79 -7.60 -7.56
C VAL A 360 5.72 -6.41 -7.70
N GLY A 361 6.65 -6.51 -8.64
CA GLY A 361 7.51 -5.41 -9.04
C GLY A 361 6.73 -4.36 -9.80
N HIS A 362 6.98 -3.09 -9.51
CA HIS A 362 6.35 -1.95 -10.14
C HIS A 362 7.41 -0.94 -10.59
N VAL A 363 7.32 -0.47 -11.84
CA VAL A 363 8.25 0.54 -12.37
C VAL A 363 7.84 1.92 -11.87
N PHE A 364 8.48 2.39 -10.79
CA PHE A 364 8.25 3.75 -10.29
C PHE A 364 8.90 4.78 -11.22
N PRO A 365 8.12 5.62 -11.92
CA PRO A 365 8.68 6.51 -12.93
C PRO A 365 9.52 7.62 -12.28
N LYS A 366 10.48 8.17 -13.04
CA LYS A 366 11.36 9.26 -12.59
C LYS A 366 10.59 10.46 -12.02
N LYS A 367 9.47 10.81 -12.67
CA LYS A 367 8.51 11.85 -12.32
C LYS A 367 7.12 11.43 -12.81
N ALA A 368 6.08 12.16 -12.44
CA ALA A 368 4.74 11.95 -12.99
C ALA A 368 4.77 12.00 -14.55
N PRO A 369 4.38 10.93 -15.26
CA PRO A 369 4.47 10.87 -16.72
C PRO A 369 3.34 11.65 -17.44
N TYR A 370 2.36 12.15 -16.69
CA TYR A 370 1.26 12.97 -17.17
C TYR A 370 0.81 13.96 -16.09
N SER A 371 0.01 14.96 -16.47
CA SER A 371 -0.52 15.95 -15.52
C SER A 371 -1.40 15.31 -14.45
N ARG A 372 -1.09 15.57 -13.18
CA ARG A 372 -1.81 15.08 -11.99
C ARG A 372 -2.55 16.20 -11.25
N SER A 373 -3.04 17.20 -11.99
CA SER A 373 -3.64 18.42 -11.43
C SER A 373 -4.90 18.18 -10.58
N LYS A 374 -5.55 17.01 -10.71
CA LYS A 374 -6.80 16.67 -10.00
C LYS A 374 -6.60 16.00 -8.64
N ALA A 375 -5.36 15.67 -8.26
CA ALA A 375 -5.08 15.02 -6.99
C ALA A 375 -5.59 15.85 -5.78
N LEU A 376 -5.50 17.19 -5.85
CA LEU A 376 -5.99 18.08 -4.79
C LEU A 376 -7.51 17.95 -4.62
N ALA A 377 -8.28 18.13 -5.70
CA ALA A 377 -9.74 18.02 -5.68
C ALA A 377 -10.20 16.65 -5.18
N ASN A 378 -9.54 15.57 -5.64
CA ASN A 378 -9.86 14.21 -5.21
C ASN A 378 -9.57 14.00 -3.71
N SER A 379 -8.45 14.49 -3.19
CA SER A 379 -8.14 14.43 -1.75
C SER A 379 -9.16 15.23 -0.92
N VAL A 380 -9.64 16.37 -1.42
CA VAL A 380 -10.73 17.13 -0.76
C VAL A 380 -12.02 16.31 -0.73
N ARG A 381 -12.39 15.60 -1.80
CA ARG A 381 -13.55 14.67 -1.79
C ARG A 381 -13.40 13.59 -0.72
N ALA A 382 -12.20 13.01 -0.58
CA ALA A 382 -11.92 12.01 0.45
C ALA A 382 -12.08 12.62 1.85
N ALA A 383 -11.50 13.79 2.09
CA ALA A 383 -11.57 14.51 3.37
C ALA A 383 -13.01 14.84 3.77
N GLU A 384 -13.79 15.39 2.85
CA GLU A 384 -15.17 15.83 3.06
C GLU A 384 -16.18 14.71 3.33
N VAL A 385 -15.81 13.47 3.01
CA VAL A 385 -16.66 12.29 3.24
C VAL A 385 -16.20 11.49 4.44
N TRP A 386 -14.88 11.33 4.67
CA TRP A 386 -14.35 10.31 5.58
C TRP A 386 -13.66 10.85 6.83
N MET A 387 -13.17 12.09 6.84
CA MET A 387 -12.30 12.60 7.91
C MET A 387 -13.00 13.36 9.03
N ASP A 388 -14.32 13.55 8.96
CA ASP A 388 -15.08 14.27 9.98
C ASP A 388 -14.47 15.65 10.29
N GLY A 389 -14.28 16.00 11.57
CA GLY A 389 -13.62 17.25 11.97
C GLY A 389 -12.10 17.29 11.71
N TYR A 390 -11.45 16.13 11.51
CA TYR A 390 -10.00 16.05 11.29
C TYR A 390 -9.57 16.59 9.93
N LYS A 391 -10.52 16.81 9.00
CA LYS A 391 -10.24 17.49 7.72
C LYS A 391 -9.68 18.90 7.89
N GLU A 392 -9.96 19.57 9.01
CA GLU A 392 -9.40 20.90 9.28
C GLU A 392 -7.88 20.86 9.42
N LEU A 393 -7.32 19.80 10.03
CA LEU A 393 -5.87 19.59 10.13
C LEU A 393 -5.21 19.50 8.74
N TYR A 394 -5.93 18.92 7.78
CA TYR A 394 -5.52 18.89 6.38
C TYR A 394 -5.58 20.27 5.74
N TYR A 395 -6.69 20.99 5.91
CA TYR A 395 -6.84 22.34 5.38
C TYR A 395 -5.85 23.35 5.97
N HIS A 396 -5.42 23.19 7.21
CA HIS A 396 -4.39 24.04 7.83
C HIS A 396 -3.03 23.88 7.15
N ARG A 397 -2.64 22.64 6.82
CA ARG A 397 -1.35 22.30 6.19
C ARG A 397 -1.35 22.48 4.67
N ASN A 398 -2.53 22.45 4.06
CA ASN A 398 -2.73 22.74 2.65
C ASN A 398 -3.89 23.74 2.43
N PRO A 399 -3.68 25.04 2.67
CA PRO A 399 -4.75 26.05 2.59
C PRO A 399 -5.42 26.14 1.21
N HIS A 400 -4.69 25.81 0.14
CA HIS A 400 -5.23 25.80 -1.22
C HIS A 400 -6.40 24.81 -1.39
N ALA A 401 -6.43 23.73 -0.59
CA ALA A 401 -7.50 22.76 -0.61
C ALA A 401 -8.88 23.33 -0.23
N ARG A 402 -8.94 24.43 0.56
CA ARG A 402 -10.21 25.11 0.89
C ARG A 402 -10.85 25.80 -0.32
N LEU A 403 -10.04 26.19 -1.31
CA LEU A 403 -10.49 26.89 -2.51
C LEU A 403 -10.78 25.94 -3.68
N GLU A 404 -10.39 24.67 -3.55
CA GLU A 404 -10.47 23.70 -4.62
C GLU A 404 -11.91 23.23 -4.84
N ALA A 405 -12.40 23.34 -6.08
CA ALA A 405 -13.72 22.84 -6.43
C ALA A 405 -13.70 21.31 -6.52
N PHE A 406 -14.34 20.64 -5.55
CA PHE A 406 -14.34 19.19 -5.44
C PHE A 406 -15.65 18.52 -5.89
N GLY A 407 -16.66 19.30 -6.30
CA GLY A 407 -17.94 18.81 -6.81
C GLY A 407 -18.88 18.24 -5.75
N ASP A 408 -19.92 17.51 -6.17
CA ASP A 408 -20.91 16.93 -5.26
C ASP A 408 -20.43 15.59 -4.66
N VAL A 409 -20.55 15.46 -3.33
CA VAL A 409 -20.19 14.27 -2.55
C VAL A 409 -21.40 13.66 -1.82
N THR A 410 -22.62 14.12 -2.11
CA THR A 410 -23.86 13.70 -1.45
C THR A 410 -24.08 12.18 -1.51
N SER A 411 -23.86 11.56 -2.68
CA SER A 411 -24.00 10.11 -2.85
C SER A 411 -23.02 9.32 -1.97
N ARG A 412 -21.78 9.83 -1.81
CA ARG A 412 -20.74 9.20 -0.98
C ARG A 412 -21.04 9.33 0.51
N ARG A 413 -21.56 10.48 0.95
CA ARG A 413 -22.06 10.66 2.33
C ARG A 413 -23.23 9.73 2.63
N LYS A 414 -24.18 9.59 1.70
CA LYS A 414 -25.32 8.66 1.84
C LYS A 414 -24.84 7.21 1.93
N LEU A 415 -23.88 6.80 1.10
CA LEU A 415 -23.25 5.48 1.18
C LEU A 415 -22.63 5.23 2.56
N ARG A 416 -21.84 6.18 3.07
CA ARG A 416 -21.22 6.10 4.41
C ARG A 416 -22.26 5.87 5.50
N GLN A 417 -23.40 6.57 5.44
CA GLN A 417 -24.51 6.39 6.37
C GLN A 417 -25.20 5.03 6.21
N GLN A 418 -25.46 4.61 4.97
CA GLN A 418 -26.13 3.34 4.66
C GLN A 418 -25.34 2.12 5.16
N LEU A 419 -24.01 2.17 5.06
CA LEU A 419 -23.11 1.11 5.52
C LEU A 419 -22.86 1.15 7.05
N GLY A 420 -23.37 2.17 7.77
CA GLY A 420 -23.14 2.30 9.21
C GLY A 420 -21.67 2.46 9.58
N CYS A 421 -20.89 3.15 8.75
CA CYS A 421 -19.45 3.24 8.93
C CYS A 421 -19.08 4.04 10.19
N LYS A 422 -17.98 3.64 10.81
CA LYS A 422 -17.38 4.29 11.98
C LYS A 422 -16.80 5.67 11.63
N ASP A 423 -16.56 6.49 12.65
CA ASP A 423 -15.97 7.82 12.48
C ASP A 423 -14.46 7.75 12.26
N PHE A 424 -13.85 8.88 11.89
CA PHE A 424 -12.42 8.96 11.63
C PHE A 424 -11.60 8.90 12.92
N LYS A 425 -12.19 9.32 14.05
CA LYS A 425 -11.59 9.15 15.37
C LYS A 425 -11.33 7.67 15.65
N TRP A 426 -12.32 6.81 15.43
CA TRP A 426 -12.16 5.37 15.55
C TRP A 426 -11.04 4.85 14.64
N TYR A 427 -10.96 5.33 13.40
CA TYR A 427 -9.89 4.94 12.47
C TYR A 427 -8.50 5.29 13.03
N LEU A 428 -8.30 6.52 13.51
CA LEU A 428 -7.03 6.94 14.10
C LEU A 428 -6.70 6.12 15.36
N GLU A 429 -7.67 5.87 16.24
CA GLU A 429 -7.43 5.16 17.50
C GLU A 429 -7.23 3.64 17.35
N ASN A 430 -7.84 3.01 16.33
CA ASN A 430 -7.89 1.55 16.20
C ASN A 430 -7.09 1.01 15.01
N VAL A 431 -6.90 1.81 13.97
CA VAL A 431 -6.20 1.40 12.74
C VAL A 431 -4.83 2.07 12.66
N TYR A 432 -4.73 3.37 12.96
CA TYR A 432 -3.48 4.11 12.82
C TYR A 432 -3.06 4.91 14.09
N PRO A 433 -2.89 4.26 15.24
CA PRO A 433 -2.62 4.93 16.52
C PRO A 433 -1.23 5.58 16.64
N ASP A 434 -0.30 5.21 15.74
CA ASP A 434 1.05 5.77 15.73
C ASP A 434 1.16 7.09 14.94
N LEU A 435 0.13 7.45 14.16
CA LEU A 435 0.07 8.75 13.50
C LEU A 435 -0.14 9.82 14.58
N ASN A 436 0.81 10.75 14.70
CA ASN A 436 0.66 11.89 15.58
C ASN A 436 -0.51 12.75 15.06
N VAL A 437 -1.49 13.04 15.92
CA VAL A 437 -2.65 13.87 15.60
C VAL A 437 -2.39 15.28 16.14
N PRO A 438 -2.18 16.30 15.28
CA PRO A 438 -2.05 17.69 15.69
C PRO A 438 -3.28 18.17 16.46
N GLU A 439 -3.04 19.09 17.39
CA GLU A 439 -4.07 19.75 18.18
C GLU A 439 -4.65 20.94 17.43
N ASP A 440 -3.78 21.69 16.71
CA ASP A 440 -4.08 22.92 15.98
C ASP A 440 -5.03 23.84 16.80
N GLN A 441 -4.65 24.13 18.05
CA GLN A 441 -5.46 24.98 18.92
C GLN A 441 -5.59 26.40 18.32
N PRO A 442 -6.78 27.05 18.39
CA PRO A 442 -6.99 28.37 17.80
C PRO A 442 -5.94 29.39 18.23
N GLY A 443 -5.28 30.05 17.26
CA GLY A 443 -4.23 31.03 17.55
C GLY A 443 -2.89 30.44 17.99
N MET A 444 -2.71 29.12 17.89
CA MET A 444 -1.47 28.41 18.23
C MET A 444 -0.87 27.65 17.03
N PHE A 445 -1.28 27.94 15.80
CA PHE A 445 -0.68 27.35 14.59
C PHE A 445 -0.65 28.33 13.41
N GLY A 446 0.07 27.94 12.36
CA GLY A 446 0.27 28.75 11.16
C GLY A 446 1.65 29.40 11.15
N MET A 447 1.72 30.65 10.70
CA MET A 447 2.97 31.40 10.67
C MET A 447 3.33 31.96 12.05
N LEU A 448 4.50 31.62 12.59
CA LEU A 448 5.02 32.22 13.82
C LEU A 448 5.77 33.53 13.50
N LYS A 449 5.10 34.66 13.70
CA LYS A 449 5.55 36.01 13.31
C LYS A 449 6.26 36.72 14.44
N ASN A 450 7.24 37.56 14.09
CA ASN A 450 7.86 38.49 15.04
C ASN A 450 7.15 39.84 15.07
N LYS A 451 7.01 40.45 16.25
CA LYS A 451 6.41 41.79 16.41
C LYS A 451 7.37 42.93 16.05
N GLY A 452 8.66 42.81 16.38
CA GLY A 452 9.67 43.84 16.12
C GLY A 452 10.21 43.84 14.69
N MET A 453 10.53 42.66 14.16
CA MET A 453 10.97 42.46 12.79
C MET A 453 9.75 42.23 11.89
N GLN A 454 9.17 43.35 11.43
CA GLN A 454 7.94 43.32 10.64
C GLN A 454 8.07 42.41 9.41
N ASN A 455 6.98 41.70 9.11
CA ASN A 455 6.86 40.77 8.00
C ASN A 455 7.88 39.61 7.99
N HIS A 456 8.48 39.25 9.13
CA HIS A 456 9.35 38.08 9.23
C HIS A 456 8.71 36.99 10.11
N CYS A 457 8.83 35.76 9.61
CA CYS A 457 8.26 34.55 10.17
C CYS A 457 9.37 33.54 10.46
N PHE A 458 9.15 32.64 11.42
CA PHE A 458 9.92 31.39 11.47
C PHE A 458 9.81 30.68 10.12
N ASP A 459 10.95 30.22 9.62
CA ASP A 459 11.06 29.49 8.38
C ASP A 459 12.05 28.35 8.55
N TYR A 460 11.65 27.15 8.14
CA TYR A 460 12.49 25.97 8.16
C TYR A 460 12.43 25.25 6.83
N ASN A 461 13.57 25.19 6.15
CA ASN A 461 13.73 24.52 4.87
C ASN A 461 14.84 23.46 4.97
N PRO A 462 14.49 22.17 5.16
CA PRO A 462 15.49 21.11 5.15
C PRO A 462 16.15 20.98 3.75
N PRO A 463 17.42 20.55 3.66
CA PRO A 463 18.14 20.46 2.39
C PRO A 463 17.57 19.39 1.45
N GLU A 464 16.98 18.35 2.04
CA GLU A 464 16.32 17.27 1.35
C GLU A 464 14.93 17.09 1.94
N GLU A 465 13.95 16.87 1.07
CA GLU A 465 12.55 16.68 1.45
C GLU A 465 12.33 15.52 2.42
N HIS A 466 13.21 14.51 2.41
CA HIS A 466 13.15 13.33 3.27
C HIS A 466 13.93 13.47 4.59
N LYS A 467 14.76 14.51 4.73
CA LYS A 467 15.61 14.72 5.91
C LYS A 467 15.08 15.90 6.72
N VAL A 468 14.16 15.61 7.64
CA VAL A 468 13.46 16.65 8.43
C VAL A 468 14.36 17.32 9.47
N VAL A 469 15.47 16.71 9.89
CA VAL A 469 16.25 17.14 11.07
C VAL A 469 17.63 17.71 10.78
N GLY A 470 18.15 18.48 11.74
CA GLY A 470 19.56 18.85 11.85
C GLY A 470 19.92 20.20 11.21
N HIS A 471 18.93 20.99 10.81
CA HIS A 471 19.15 22.32 10.24
C HIS A 471 18.61 23.42 11.15
N ARG A 472 19.08 24.64 10.92
CA ARG A 472 18.68 25.82 11.70
C ARG A 472 17.34 26.35 11.23
N VAL A 473 16.52 26.77 12.17
CA VAL A 473 15.37 27.63 11.90
C VAL A 473 15.90 29.04 11.61
N ILE A 474 15.36 29.69 10.58
CA ILE A 474 15.72 31.05 10.19
C ILE A 474 14.50 31.97 10.28
N LEU A 475 14.71 33.26 10.01
CA LEU A 475 13.62 34.19 9.75
C LEU A 475 13.58 34.54 8.27
N TYR A 476 12.40 34.47 7.67
CA TYR A 476 12.18 34.78 6.26
C TYR A 476 10.94 35.66 6.10
N PRO A 477 10.85 36.47 5.02
CA PRO A 477 9.62 37.18 4.69
C PRO A 477 8.39 36.26 4.68
N CYS A 478 7.36 36.65 5.42
CA CYS A 478 6.14 35.87 5.54
C CYS A 478 5.42 35.77 4.18
N HIS A 479 5.14 34.56 3.70
CA HIS A 479 4.43 34.34 2.44
C HIS A 479 3.09 33.61 2.60
N GLY A 480 2.83 32.99 3.76
CA GLY A 480 1.56 32.34 4.10
C GLY A 480 1.24 31.06 3.33
N MET A 481 2.19 30.50 2.58
CA MET A 481 1.96 29.29 1.76
C MET A 481 1.98 27.99 2.60
N GLY A 482 2.10 28.08 3.92
CA GLY A 482 2.31 26.92 4.80
C GLY A 482 3.69 26.31 4.59
N GLN A 483 3.78 24.97 4.59
CA GLN A 483 5.02 24.21 4.38
C GLN A 483 6.12 24.71 5.34
N ASN A 484 7.18 25.32 4.80
CA ASN A 484 8.36 25.81 5.53
C ASN A 484 8.02 26.83 6.64
N GLN A 485 6.90 27.54 6.51
CA GLN A 485 6.45 28.56 7.48
C GLN A 485 5.23 28.11 8.32
N PHE A 486 4.86 26.83 8.27
CA PHE A 486 3.81 26.30 9.12
C PHE A 486 4.41 25.66 10.36
N PHE A 487 4.06 26.22 11.52
CA PHE A 487 4.39 25.67 12.83
C PHE A 487 3.13 25.53 13.67
N GLU A 488 3.16 24.62 14.62
CA GLU A 488 2.13 24.42 15.64
C GLU A 488 2.78 24.53 17.03
N TYR A 489 2.13 25.21 17.96
CA TYR A 489 2.49 25.21 19.36
C TYR A 489 1.60 24.22 20.14
N SER A 490 2.20 23.16 20.68
CA SER A 490 1.46 22.08 21.33
C SER A 490 1.15 22.37 22.81
N SER A 491 0.16 21.68 23.37
CA SER A 491 -0.13 21.70 24.81
C SER A 491 1.05 21.22 25.68
N GLN A 492 2.02 20.54 25.08
CA GLN A 492 3.23 20.03 25.72
C GLN A 492 4.41 21.00 25.63
N ASN A 493 4.15 22.25 25.24
CA ASN A 493 5.14 23.33 25.09
C ASN A 493 6.16 23.08 23.96
N GLU A 494 5.80 22.32 22.92
CA GLU A 494 6.66 22.11 21.76
C GLU A 494 6.29 23.07 20.63
N ILE A 495 7.28 23.53 19.87
CA ILE A 495 7.05 24.19 18.57
C ILE A 495 7.30 23.14 17.49
N ARG A 496 6.23 22.66 16.86
CA ARG A 496 6.23 21.55 15.90
C ARG A 496 6.28 22.08 14.48
N TYR A 497 7.20 21.54 13.69
CA TYR A 497 7.24 21.58 12.24
C TYR A 497 6.64 20.28 11.70
N ASN A 498 5.30 20.27 11.52
CA ASN A 498 4.54 19.05 11.26
C ASN A 498 3.59 19.16 10.06
N THR A 499 3.99 19.93 9.04
CA THR A 499 3.32 19.84 7.73
C THR A 499 3.56 18.47 7.09
N ARG A 500 4.63 17.76 7.47
CA ARG A 500 5.06 16.48 6.90
C ARG A 500 5.42 15.53 8.03
N GLU A 501 5.34 14.23 7.75
CA GLU A 501 5.83 13.20 8.65
C GLU A 501 7.20 12.65 8.20
N PRO A 502 8.10 12.30 9.14
CA PRO A 502 7.94 12.42 10.59
C PRO A 502 7.96 13.88 11.07
N SER A 503 7.11 14.20 12.06
CA SER A 503 7.03 15.53 12.69
C SER A 503 8.38 15.98 13.27
N GLY A 504 8.80 17.21 12.95
CA GLY A 504 9.96 17.87 13.56
C GLY A 504 9.57 18.77 14.74
N CYS A 505 10.42 18.88 15.75
CA CYS A 505 10.26 19.75 16.91
C CYS A 505 11.47 20.68 17.00
N VAL A 506 11.21 21.96 17.24
CA VAL A 506 12.25 22.96 17.46
C VAL A 506 12.93 22.68 18.80
N THR A 507 14.25 22.77 18.82
CA THR A 507 15.12 22.56 19.98
C THR A 507 16.31 23.51 19.95
N VAL A 508 17.14 23.44 21.00
CA VAL A 508 18.37 24.19 21.15
C VAL A 508 19.50 23.22 21.45
N ASP A 509 20.48 23.13 20.55
CA ASP A 509 21.64 22.27 20.76
C ASP A 509 22.52 22.82 21.91
N SER A 510 23.04 21.92 22.75
CA SER A 510 23.86 22.26 23.91
C SER A 510 25.03 23.19 23.55
N GLY A 511 25.17 24.30 24.29
CA GLY A 511 26.24 25.28 24.09
C GLY A 511 26.02 26.24 22.92
N THR A 512 24.84 26.21 22.29
CA THR A 512 24.49 27.08 21.16
C THR A 512 23.42 28.10 21.54
N ASP A 513 23.25 29.11 20.70
CA ASP A 513 22.19 30.12 20.81
C ASP A 513 21.19 30.05 19.65
N TYR A 514 21.35 29.13 18.71
CA TYR A 514 20.48 28.98 17.55
C TYR A 514 19.47 27.85 17.76
N LEU A 515 18.33 27.96 17.07
CA LEU A 515 17.28 26.96 17.11
C LEU A 515 17.47 25.98 15.95
N THR A 516 17.36 24.68 16.23
CA THR A 516 17.39 23.61 15.23
C THR A 516 16.11 22.79 15.29
N VAL A 517 15.86 21.95 14.29
CA VAL A 517 14.75 20.99 14.29
C VAL A 517 15.29 19.58 14.49
N GLN A 518 14.76 18.87 15.48
CA GLN A 518 14.97 17.45 15.74
C GLN A 518 13.66 16.68 15.60
N LEU A 519 13.67 15.35 15.67
CA LEU A 519 12.42 14.58 15.65
C LEU A 519 11.64 14.84 16.94
N CYS A 520 10.33 15.03 16.82
CA CYS A 520 9.46 15.07 17.99
C CYS A 520 9.46 13.71 18.71
N SER A 521 9.14 13.73 20.00
CA SER A 521 8.88 12.50 20.75
C SER A 521 7.70 11.74 20.13
N LYS A 522 7.77 10.41 20.15
CA LYS A 522 6.64 9.58 19.70
C LYS A 522 5.42 9.82 20.60
N PRO A 523 4.19 9.57 20.10
CA PRO A 523 3.00 9.62 20.93
C PRO A 523 3.19 8.84 22.24
N ARG A 524 2.76 9.43 23.36
CA ARG A 524 2.85 8.85 24.73
C ARG A 524 4.27 8.74 25.31
N GLN A 525 5.30 9.26 24.65
CA GLN A 525 6.63 9.44 25.24
C GLN A 525 6.75 10.84 25.86
N PRO A 526 7.55 11.00 26.93
CA PRO A 526 7.80 12.32 27.50
C PRO A 526 8.52 13.23 26.49
N VAL A 527 8.19 14.52 26.52
CA VAL A 527 8.88 15.55 25.74
C VAL A 527 10.20 15.91 26.43
N PRO A 528 11.35 15.87 25.74
CA PRO A 528 12.63 16.31 26.28
C PRO A 528 12.57 17.78 26.72
N GLU A 529 13.26 18.12 27.80
CA GLU A 529 13.23 19.50 28.34
C GLU A 529 13.77 20.53 27.34
N GLU A 530 14.74 20.14 26.51
CA GLU A 530 15.32 20.94 25.43
C GLU A 530 14.35 21.27 24.29
N HIS A 531 13.21 20.58 24.21
CA HIS A 531 12.16 20.87 23.22
C HIS A 531 11.10 21.84 23.77
N LYS A 532 11.18 22.21 25.06
CA LYS A 532 10.12 22.98 25.72
C LYS A 532 10.33 24.48 25.61
N PHE A 533 9.36 25.13 24.97
CA PHE A 533 9.21 26.57 24.87
C PHE A 533 7.89 27.02 25.52
N VAL A 534 7.94 28.01 26.40
CA VAL A 534 6.74 28.63 26.98
C VAL A 534 6.44 29.89 26.19
N LEU A 535 5.34 29.89 25.44
CA LEU A 535 4.81 31.09 24.80
C LEU A 535 3.89 31.83 25.80
N LYS A 536 4.37 32.96 26.33
CA LYS A 536 3.62 33.78 27.28
C LYS A 536 2.57 34.64 26.55
N GLU A 537 1.56 35.10 27.28
CA GLU A 537 0.47 35.96 26.75
C GLU A 537 0.98 37.26 26.12
N ASP A 538 2.10 37.79 26.59
CA ASP A 538 2.71 39.01 26.04
C ASP A 538 3.48 38.76 24.72
N GLY A 539 3.55 37.51 24.27
CA GLY A 539 4.27 37.04 23.10
C GLY A 539 5.71 36.59 23.39
N THR A 540 6.18 36.65 24.63
CA THR A 540 7.54 36.20 24.96
C THR A 540 7.66 34.70 24.76
N LEU A 541 8.59 34.28 23.91
CA LEU A 541 8.89 32.87 23.68
C LEU A 541 10.11 32.44 24.50
N TYR A 542 9.86 31.75 25.60
CA TYR A 542 10.86 31.40 26.61
C TYR A 542 11.31 29.95 26.49
N HIS A 543 12.61 29.69 26.41
CA HIS A 543 13.15 28.33 26.38
C HIS A 543 13.49 27.85 27.80
N VAL A 544 12.89 26.72 28.20
CA VAL A 544 12.88 26.26 29.61
C VAL A 544 14.28 25.94 30.14
N VAL A 545 15.10 25.20 29.38
CA VAL A 545 16.40 24.72 29.86
C VAL A 545 17.44 25.83 29.97
N THR A 546 17.45 26.78 29.03
CA THR A 546 18.49 27.83 28.98
C THR A 546 18.11 29.07 29.77
N ASN A 547 16.87 29.16 30.25
CA ASN A 547 16.29 30.36 30.87
C ASN A 547 16.46 31.63 30.01
N LYS A 548 16.38 31.48 28.68
CA LYS A 548 16.55 32.56 27.68
C LYS A 548 15.29 32.70 26.84
N CYS A 549 15.15 33.87 26.23
CA CYS A 549 14.05 34.19 25.34
C CYS A 549 14.52 34.21 23.88
N VAL A 550 13.63 33.83 22.96
CA VAL A 550 13.91 33.86 21.52
C VAL A 550 13.78 35.30 21.02
N GLU A 551 14.84 35.81 20.41
CA GLU A 551 14.93 37.16 19.85
C GLU A 551 15.17 37.10 18.33
N ALA A 552 14.48 37.95 17.57
CA ALA A 552 14.74 38.13 16.16
C ALA A 552 15.97 39.03 15.94
N VAL A 553 17.00 38.50 15.26
CA VAL A 553 18.22 39.26 14.93
C VAL A 553 18.40 39.38 13.41
N GLN A 554 18.84 40.55 12.93
CA GLN A 554 19.00 40.83 11.49
C GLN A 554 20.20 40.09 10.87
N LYS A 555 21.28 39.93 11.64
CA LYS A 555 22.50 39.22 11.23
C LYS A 555 22.88 38.23 12.33
N SER A 556 22.60 36.96 12.07
CA SER A 556 23.16 35.84 12.84
C SER A 556 24.58 35.51 12.37
N ASN A 557 25.28 34.64 13.10
CA ASN A 557 26.59 34.09 12.67
C ASN A 557 26.50 33.33 11.31
N SER A 558 25.29 32.98 10.86
CA SER A 558 24.99 32.38 9.56
C SER A 558 24.72 33.38 8.43
N GLY A 559 24.85 34.69 8.67
CA GLY A 559 24.82 35.73 7.62
C GLY A 559 23.45 36.34 7.30
N GLY A 560 22.34 35.78 7.79
CA GLY A 560 20.98 36.28 7.57
C GLY A 560 20.12 36.39 8.84
N PRO A 561 18.86 36.86 8.71
CA PRO A 561 17.91 36.97 9.82
C PRO A 561 17.60 35.61 10.45
N ALA A 562 17.60 35.53 11.78
CA ALA A 562 17.35 34.27 12.48
C ALA A 562 16.72 34.49 13.87
N PRO A 563 15.99 33.50 14.41
CA PRO A 563 15.64 33.45 15.81
C PRO A 563 16.84 32.93 16.62
N VAL A 564 17.25 33.65 17.67
CA VAL A 564 18.35 33.25 18.55
C VAL A 564 17.99 33.45 20.02
N LEU A 565 18.59 32.66 20.90
CA LEU A 565 18.41 32.82 22.34
C LEU A 565 19.20 34.01 22.90
N ARG A 566 18.51 34.89 23.63
CA ARG A 566 19.08 36.04 24.34
C ARG A 566 18.52 36.14 25.76
N PRO A 567 19.18 36.87 26.67
CA PRO A 567 18.58 37.22 27.94
C PRO A 567 17.20 37.85 27.74
N CYS A 568 16.23 37.43 28.54
CA CYS A 568 14.86 37.92 28.43
C CYS A 568 14.78 39.42 28.71
N SER A 569 14.06 40.15 27.87
CA SER A 569 13.84 41.60 27.97
C SER A 569 12.45 41.98 27.46
N ASP A 570 12.06 43.24 27.63
CA ASP A 570 10.81 43.78 27.09
C ASP A 570 10.91 44.19 25.61
N SER A 571 12.00 43.81 24.93
CA SER A 571 12.21 44.08 23.51
C SER A 571 11.07 43.54 22.66
N ILE A 572 10.56 44.37 21.74
CA ILE A 572 9.55 43.96 20.76
C ILE A 572 10.06 42.86 19.82
N TYR A 573 11.38 42.72 19.67
CA TYR A 573 12.02 41.65 18.89
C TYR A 573 11.97 40.28 19.60
N GLN A 574 11.61 40.24 20.88
CA GLN A 574 11.36 39.02 21.66
C GLN A 574 9.88 38.63 21.75
N LYS A 575 8.98 39.37 21.09
CA LYS A 575 7.55 39.10 21.09
C LYS A 575 7.12 38.43 19.79
N TRP A 576 6.44 37.30 19.91
CA TRP A 576 6.03 36.41 18.83
C TRP A 576 4.53 36.12 18.91
N PHE A 577 3.90 35.81 17.78
CA PHE A 577 2.49 35.44 17.71
C PHE A 577 2.21 34.60 16.46
N PHE A 578 1.19 33.74 16.52
CA PHE A 578 0.74 32.94 15.38
C PHE A 578 -0.25 33.70 14.49
N MET A 579 -0.29 33.32 13.21
CA MET A 579 -1.22 33.85 12.22
C MET A 579 -1.53 32.79 11.16
N GLU A 580 -2.82 32.43 11.03
CA GLU A 580 -3.32 31.35 10.17
C GLU A 580 -3.55 31.75 8.69
N ARG A 581 -3.13 32.96 8.30
CA ARG A 581 -3.45 33.66 7.03
C ARG A 581 -4.87 34.26 7.05
N THR A 582 -4.97 35.54 6.65
CA THR A 582 -6.24 36.24 6.33
C THR A 582 -6.60 36.06 4.87
#